data_AF-A0A6A4ILE8-F1
#
_entry.id   AF-A0A6A4ILE8-F1
#
_cell.length_a   1.000
_cell.length_b   1.000
_cell.length_c   1.000
_cell.angle_alpha   90.00
_cell.angle_beta   90.00
_cell.angle_gamma   90.00
#
_symmetry.space_group_name_H-M   'P 1'
#
loop_
_entity.id
_entity.type
_entity.pdbx_description
1 polymer ?
#
loop_
_entity_poly.entity_id
_entity_poly.type
_entity_poly.pdbx_seq_one_letter_code
_entity_poly.pdbx_strand_id
1 'polypeptide(L)'
;FRGLVPKEALAKLYLGHRALEQPTVVRSRSGYESVVAAYPDHIVNIAAYFSNFEDEGKPLDDPELRHTTKKEVVDKFFEDEVMQLIDCIENPSHWLVRELRPMKLYASRRIALLGDAAHSMMPYLGAGAGQAIEDAFVLDRLFAIGGPEKGLSVLEAYNHVRQRYGYKIQRNSHDQGLYY
;
A
#
# COMPACT_ATOMS: atom_id res chain seq x y z
N PHE A 1 7.14 0.72 8.43
CA PHE A 1 7.27 -0.33 9.45
C PHE A 1 5.98 -1.14 9.56
N ARG A 2 6.07 -2.44 9.87
CA ARG A 2 4.91 -3.32 10.10
C ARG A 2 5.11 -4.17 11.33
N GLY A 3 4.02 -4.46 12.03
CA GLY A 3 4.00 -5.33 13.20
C GLY A 3 2.62 -5.89 13.48
N LEU A 4 2.58 -7.01 14.20
CA LEU A 4 1.36 -7.62 14.70
C LEU A 4 1.37 -7.55 16.22
N VAL A 5 0.22 -7.22 16.80
CA VAL A 5 0.04 -7.13 18.25
C VAL A 5 -1.17 -7.97 18.65
N PRO A 6 -1.01 -8.98 19.51
CA PRO A 6 -2.15 -9.66 20.12
C PRO A 6 -3.05 -8.65 20.84
N LYS A 7 -4.35 -8.70 20.60
CA LYS A 7 -5.30 -7.74 21.18
C LYS A 7 -5.25 -7.74 22.70
N GLU A 8 -5.09 -8.92 23.30
CA GLU A 8 -4.99 -9.08 24.75
C GLU A 8 -3.73 -8.42 25.32
N ALA A 9 -2.62 -8.43 24.57
CA ALA A 9 -1.38 -7.77 24.97
C ALA A 9 -1.56 -6.26 24.98
N LEU A 10 -2.20 -5.71 23.95
CA LEU A 10 -2.56 -4.29 23.89
C LEU A 10 -3.52 -3.91 25.02
N ALA A 11 -4.59 -4.68 25.23
CA ALA A 11 -5.59 -4.42 26.27
C ALA A 11 -5.02 -4.49 27.70
N LYS A 12 -4.04 -5.36 27.94
CA LYS A 12 -3.36 -5.50 29.23
C LYS A 12 -2.61 -4.22 29.64
N LEU A 13 -2.04 -3.51 28.65
CA LEU A 13 -1.26 -2.30 28.88
C LEU A 13 -2.11 -1.02 28.71
N TYR A 14 -3.03 -1.03 27.73
CA TYR A 14 -3.76 0.15 27.26
C TYR A 14 -5.24 -0.19 26.99
N LEU A 15 -5.99 -0.55 28.02
CA LEU A 15 -7.39 -1.01 27.94
C LEU A 15 -8.35 -0.06 27.19
N GLY A 16 -8.07 1.25 27.20
CA GLY A 16 -8.89 2.26 26.53
C GLY A 16 -8.46 2.61 25.10
N HIS A 17 -7.50 1.86 24.53
CA HIS A 17 -6.95 2.19 23.21
C HIS A 17 -7.98 1.94 22.09
N ARG A 18 -8.20 2.93 21.21
CA ARG A 18 -9.24 2.85 20.15
C ARG A 18 -9.05 1.70 19.18
N ALA A 19 -7.79 1.35 18.89
CA ALA A 19 -7.45 0.20 18.06
C ALA A 19 -7.87 -1.17 18.66
N LEU A 20 -8.43 -1.24 19.87
CA LEU A 20 -9.07 -2.45 20.38
C LEU A 20 -10.47 -2.67 19.79
N GLU A 21 -11.13 -1.62 19.33
CA GLU A 21 -12.55 -1.68 18.94
C GLU A 21 -12.77 -1.39 17.46
N GLN A 22 -11.92 -0.56 16.86
CA GLN A 22 -12.09 -0.11 15.48
C GLN A 22 -10.76 0.10 14.76
N PRO A 23 -10.74 -0.04 13.42
CA PRO A 23 -9.63 0.45 12.62
C PRO A 23 -9.33 1.90 12.95
N THR A 24 -8.06 2.20 13.19
CA THR A 24 -7.62 3.51 13.64
C THR A 24 -6.51 3.99 12.71
N VAL A 25 -6.64 5.23 12.23
CA VAL A 25 -5.56 5.94 11.57
C VAL A 25 -5.15 7.08 12.48
N VAL A 26 -3.87 7.11 12.86
CA VAL A 26 -3.26 8.21 13.59
C VAL A 26 -2.30 8.92 12.65
N ARG A 27 -2.47 10.22 12.50
CA ARG A 27 -1.57 11.07 11.73
C ARG A 27 -0.65 11.80 12.68
N SER A 28 0.64 11.82 12.37
CA SER A 28 1.62 12.57 13.14
C SER A 28 1.42 14.06 12.99
N ARG A 29 1.68 14.81 14.07
CA ARG A 29 1.72 16.27 14.04
C ARG A 29 2.97 16.81 13.36
N SER A 30 4.03 16.00 13.22
CA SER A 30 5.31 16.40 12.64
C SER A 30 5.32 16.48 11.12
N GLY A 31 4.37 15.83 10.42
CA GLY A 31 4.33 15.89 8.97
C GLY A 31 3.64 14.70 8.29
N TYR A 32 4.47 13.87 7.65
CA TYR A 32 4.08 12.82 6.69
C TYR A 32 4.25 11.42 7.26
N GLU A 33 4.09 11.33 8.59
CA GLU A 33 4.10 10.08 9.32
C GLU A 33 2.68 9.69 9.71
N SER A 34 2.31 8.45 9.46
CA SER A 34 0.98 7.95 9.80
C SER A 34 1.04 6.51 10.27
N VAL A 35 0.13 6.14 11.17
CA VAL A 35 -0.02 4.77 11.63
C VAL A 35 -1.43 4.31 11.36
N VAL A 36 -1.54 3.16 10.71
CA VAL A 36 -2.77 2.43 10.50
C VAL A 36 -2.75 1.20 11.37
N ALA A 37 -3.69 1.13 12.32
CA ALA A 37 -4.00 -0.06 13.09
C ALA A 37 -5.33 -0.64 12.57
N ALA A 38 -5.31 -1.86 12.06
CA ALA A 38 -6.45 -2.47 11.40
C ALA A 38 -6.71 -3.90 11.88
N TYR A 39 -7.91 -4.39 11.58
CA TYR A 39 -8.39 -5.74 11.86
C TYR A 39 -8.38 -6.12 13.36
N PRO A 40 -9.00 -5.33 14.27
CA PRO A 40 -8.84 -5.48 15.72
C PRO A 40 -9.65 -6.64 16.32
N ASP A 41 -9.58 -7.81 15.70
CA ASP A 41 -10.12 -9.07 16.22
C ASP A 41 -9.12 -9.67 17.21
N HIS A 42 -8.54 -10.84 16.97
CA HIS A 42 -7.52 -11.39 17.88
C HIS A 42 -6.14 -10.71 17.76
N ILE A 43 -5.86 -10.08 16.62
CA ILE A 43 -4.56 -9.47 16.33
C ILE A 43 -4.80 -8.10 15.70
N VAL A 44 -4.19 -7.06 16.26
CA VAL A 44 -4.13 -5.73 15.64
C VAL A 44 -2.94 -5.70 14.68
N ASN A 45 -3.21 -5.51 13.39
CA ASN A 45 -2.17 -5.29 12.39
C ASN A 45 -1.81 -3.81 12.32
N ILE A 46 -0.54 -3.50 12.54
CA ILE A 46 -0.01 -2.13 12.56
C ILE A 46 0.88 -1.93 11.34
N ALA A 47 0.59 -0.87 10.59
CA ALA A 47 1.45 -0.33 9.54
C ALA A 47 1.77 1.13 9.87
N ALA A 48 3.02 1.41 10.18
CA ALA A 48 3.51 2.74 10.51
C ALA A 48 4.37 3.26 9.36
N TYR A 49 3.92 4.31 8.70
CA TYR A 49 4.52 4.94 7.53
C TYR A 49 5.26 6.20 7.96
N PHE A 50 6.42 6.42 7.37
CA PHE A 50 7.12 7.70 7.39
C PHE A 50 7.67 7.93 5.99
N SER A 51 7.74 9.19 5.57
CA SER A 51 8.20 9.57 4.24
C SER A 51 9.51 10.35 4.33
N ASN A 52 10.52 9.94 3.57
CA ASN A 52 11.72 10.75 3.34
C ASN A 52 11.72 11.26 1.90
N PHE A 53 11.29 12.50 1.69
CA PHE A 53 11.21 13.10 0.36
C PHE A 53 12.59 13.39 -0.25
N GLU A 54 13.65 13.42 0.55
CA GLU A 54 15.00 13.56 0.01
C GLU A 54 15.39 12.36 -0.85
N ASP A 55 14.78 11.20 -0.66
CA ASP A 55 15.08 9.97 -1.38
C ASP A 55 14.22 9.78 -2.64
N GLU A 56 13.25 10.67 -2.89
CA GLU A 56 12.32 10.52 -4.00
C GLU A 56 13.05 10.50 -5.36
N GLY A 57 12.76 9.47 -6.17
CA GLY A 57 13.37 9.27 -7.48
C GLY A 57 14.82 8.77 -7.45
N LYS A 58 15.43 8.57 -6.27
CA LYS A 58 16.76 7.98 -6.14
C LYS A 58 16.69 6.45 -6.13
N PRO A 59 17.69 5.75 -6.71
CA PRO A 59 17.85 4.34 -6.45
C PRO A 59 18.15 4.15 -4.96
N LEU A 60 17.41 3.24 -4.34
CA LEU A 60 17.65 2.81 -2.97
C LEU A 60 18.20 1.38 -3.02
N ASP A 61 19.42 1.21 -2.53
CA ASP A 61 20.10 -0.10 -2.45
C ASP A 61 19.69 -0.89 -1.21
N ASP A 62 18.85 -0.31 -0.35
CA ASP A 62 18.30 -0.99 0.82
C ASP A 62 17.50 -2.23 0.42
N PRO A 63 17.62 -3.32 1.22
CA PRO A 63 16.75 -4.46 1.05
C PRO A 63 15.29 -4.04 1.22
N GLU A 64 14.42 -4.54 0.33
CA GLU A 64 12.99 -4.21 0.33
C GLU A 64 12.32 -4.51 1.68
N LEU A 65 12.77 -5.59 2.32
CA LEU A 65 12.37 -6.01 3.65
C LEU A 65 13.60 -6.26 4.52
N ARG A 66 13.62 -5.65 5.71
CA ARG A 66 14.58 -6.00 6.76
C ARG A 66 13.92 -6.03 8.13
N HIS A 67 14.55 -6.76 9.05
CA HIS A 67 14.24 -6.62 10.47
C HIS A 67 14.63 -5.21 10.95
N THR A 68 13.92 -4.71 11.94
CA THR A 68 14.17 -3.41 12.57
C THR A 68 13.92 -3.51 14.06
N THR A 69 14.25 -2.46 14.80
CA THR A 69 14.06 -2.40 16.24
C THR A 69 12.91 -1.46 16.58
N LYS A 70 12.27 -1.63 17.74
CA LYS A 70 11.29 -0.65 18.25
C LYS A 70 11.87 0.76 18.28
N LYS A 71 13.15 0.89 18.66
CA LYS A 71 13.85 2.18 18.72
C LYS A 71 13.84 2.91 17.38
N GLU A 72 14.16 2.21 16.28
CA GLU A 72 14.11 2.80 14.92
C GLU A 72 12.70 3.29 14.55
N VAL A 73 11.66 2.61 15.03
CA VAL A 73 10.28 3.05 14.81
C VAL A 73 9.98 4.28 15.66
N VAL A 74 10.24 4.21 16.97
CA VAL A 74 10.01 5.30 17.94
C VAL A 74 10.72 6.59 17.55
N ASP A 75 11.94 6.52 17.01
CA ASP A 75 12.70 7.71 16.59
C ASP A 75 11.99 8.48 15.44
N LYS A 76 10.92 7.93 14.85
CA LYS A 76 10.11 8.54 13.78
C LYS A 76 8.73 9.04 14.22
N PHE A 77 8.25 8.69 15.41
CA PHE A 77 6.89 9.03 15.85
C PHE A 77 6.91 9.63 17.26
N PHE A 78 5.97 10.54 17.55
CA PHE A 78 5.96 11.29 18.81
C PHE A 78 4.63 11.22 19.55
N GLU A 79 3.57 10.70 18.92
CA GLU A 79 2.24 10.62 19.49
C GLU A 79 2.10 9.46 20.48
N ASP A 80 1.60 9.74 21.68
CA ASP A 80 1.41 8.73 22.72
C ASP A 80 0.62 7.50 22.22
N GLU A 81 -0.46 7.70 21.47
CA GLU A 81 -1.28 6.60 20.93
C GLU A 81 -0.48 5.72 19.95
N VAL A 82 0.42 6.32 19.15
CA VAL A 82 1.31 5.57 18.25
C VAL A 82 2.36 4.81 19.04
N MET A 83 2.94 5.44 20.05
CA MET A 83 3.93 4.84 20.93
C MET A 83 3.38 3.61 21.68
N GLN A 84 2.15 3.70 22.18
CA GLN A 84 1.44 2.60 22.84
C GLN A 84 1.29 1.37 21.92
N LEU A 85 0.99 1.60 20.64
CA LEU A 85 0.92 0.54 19.63
C LEU A 85 2.30 -0.07 19.35
N ILE A 86 3.33 0.76 19.14
CA ILE A 86 4.70 0.32 18.84
C ILE A 86 5.31 -0.46 19.99
N ASP A 87 5.07 -0.04 21.23
CA ASP A 87 5.56 -0.71 22.45
C ASP A 87 5.07 -2.15 22.56
N CYS A 88 3.92 -2.46 21.95
CA CYS A 88 3.38 -3.82 21.93
C CYS A 88 3.91 -4.69 20.78
N ILE A 89 4.62 -4.14 19.78
CA ILE A 89 5.12 -4.90 18.63
C ILE A 89 6.39 -5.66 19.00
N GLU A 90 6.33 -6.99 19.15
CA GLU A 90 7.54 -7.76 19.50
C GLU A 90 8.61 -7.73 18.41
N ASN A 91 8.22 -8.00 17.16
CA ASN A 91 9.14 -8.19 16.04
C ASN A 91 8.75 -7.27 14.86
N PRO A 92 9.11 -5.97 14.92
CA PRO A 92 8.80 -5.07 13.83
C PRO A 92 9.64 -5.38 12.57
N SER A 93 9.08 -5.07 11.42
CA SER A 93 9.75 -5.14 10.12
C SER A 93 9.76 -3.79 9.44
N HIS A 94 10.84 -3.50 8.74
CA HIS A 94 10.96 -2.31 7.90
C HIS A 94 10.80 -2.71 6.44
N TRP A 95 9.87 -2.03 5.77
CA TRP A 95 9.49 -2.26 4.39
C TRP A 95 9.72 -0.98 3.62
N LEU A 96 10.50 -1.06 2.55
CA LEU A 96 10.60 0.03 1.61
C LEU A 96 9.37 0.01 0.69
N VAL A 97 8.70 1.15 0.56
CA VAL A 97 7.57 1.29 -0.36
C VAL A 97 8.10 1.82 -1.68
N ARG A 98 7.86 1.08 -2.76
CA ARG A 98 8.21 1.48 -4.12
C ARG A 98 6.94 1.56 -4.95
N GLU A 99 6.93 2.48 -5.90
CA GLU A 99 5.92 2.54 -6.94
C GLU A 99 6.56 2.60 -8.32
N LEU A 100 5.78 2.29 -9.34
CA LEU A 100 6.21 2.36 -10.72
C LEU A 100 6.06 3.78 -11.26
N ARG A 101 7.03 4.28 -12.04
CA ARG A 101 6.78 5.48 -12.84
C ARG A 101 5.60 5.23 -13.80
N PRO A 102 4.61 6.13 -13.89
CA PRO A 102 3.41 5.92 -14.71
C PRO A 102 3.72 5.42 -16.13
N MET A 103 3.26 4.22 -16.45
CA MET A 103 3.43 3.66 -17.78
C MET A 103 2.46 4.29 -18.78
N LYS A 104 2.97 4.58 -19.99
CA LYS A 104 2.16 5.14 -21.08
C LYS A 104 1.24 4.11 -21.74
N LEU A 105 1.60 2.82 -21.66
CA LEU A 105 0.87 1.71 -22.27
C LEU A 105 0.92 0.51 -21.33
N TYR A 106 -0.20 -0.16 -21.15
CA TYR A 106 -0.32 -1.46 -20.48
C TYR A 106 -0.36 -2.62 -21.46
N ALA A 107 -0.63 -2.37 -22.75
CA ALA A 107 -0.50 -3.40 -23.78
C ALA A 107 0.12 -2.85 -25.07
N SER A 108 0.87 -3.72 -25.74
CA SER A 108 1.44 -3.46 -27.06
C SER A 108 1.60 -4.76 -27.82
N ARG A 109 1.12 -4.76 -29.08
CA ARG A 109 1.11 -5.96 -29.93
C ARG A 109 0.37 -7.10 -29.22
N ARG A 110 1.06 -8.22 -28.96
CA ARG A 110 0.48 -9.43 -28.34
C ARG A 110 0.86 -9.59 -26.87
N ILE A 111 1.29 -8.51 -26.21
CA ILE A 111 1.75 -8.53 -24.82
C ILE A 111 0.95 -7.49 -24.03
N ALA A 112 0.42 -7.89 -22.87
CA ALA A 112 -0.19 -7.02 -21.88
C ALA A 112 0.48 -7.20 -20.51
N LEU A 113 0.54 -6.11 -19.77
CA LEU A 113 0.92 -6.04 -18.37
C LEU A 113 -0.33 -5.77 -17.55
N LEU A 114 -0.44 -6.45 -16.41
CA LEU A 114 -1.55 -6.37 -15.46
C LEU A 114 -1.00 -6.22 -14.05
N GLY A 115 -1.80 -5.66 -13.15
CA GLY A 115 -1.44 -5.49 -11.74
C GLY A 115 -0.19 -4.63 -11.57
N ASP A 116 0.62 -4.97 -10.57
CA ASP A 116 1.81 -4.20 -10.20
C ASP A 116 2.83 -4.06 -11.35
N ALA A 117 2.86 -5.00 -12.29
CA ALA A 117 3.71 -4.89 -13.48
C ALA A 117 3.33 -3.73 -14.41
N ALA A 118 2.07 -3.27 -14.35
CA ALA A 118 1.56 -2.14 -15.12
C ALA A 118 1.42 -0.86 -14.28
N HIS A 119 1.06 -0.98 -13.00
CA HIS A 119 0.61 0.13 -12.18
C HIS A 119 0.87 -0.02 -10.68
N SER A 120 1.99 -0.64 -10.28
CA SER A 120 2.40 -0.63 -8.87
C SER A 120 2.37 0.79 -8.28
N MET A 121 1.74 0.95 -7.12
CA MET A 121 1.36 2.24 -6.54
C MET A 121 1.57 2.26 -5.03
N MET A 122 1.65 3.46 -4.46
CA MET A 122 1.64 3.61 -3.00
C MET A 122 0.39 2.98 -2.35
N PRO A 123 0.48 2.40 -1.15
CA PRO A 123 -0.61 1.64 -0.56
C PRO A 123 -1.70 2.51 0.11
N TYR A 124 -1.61 3.83 0.02
CA TYR A 124 -2.45 4.74 0.82
C TYR A 124 -3.95 4.71 0.49
N LEU A 125 -4.35 4.21 -0.68
CA LEU A 125 -5.76 3.93 -1.01
C LEU A 125 -6.15 2.45 -0.84
N GLY A 126 -5.21 1.56 -0.54
CA GLY A 126 -5.48 0.11 -0.46
C GLY A 126 -5.98 -0.50 -1.78
N ALA A 127 -5.74 0.15 -2.92
CA ALA A 127 -6.42 -0.17 -4.17
C ALA A 127 -5.65 -1.10 -5.11
N GLY A 128 -4.34 -1.34 -4.90
CA GLY A 128 -3.48 -2.06 -5.86
C GLY A 128 -3.99 -3.46 -6.23
N ALA A 129 -4.33 -4.28 -5.23
CA ALA A 129 -4.88 -5.62 -5.46
C ALA A 129 -6.22 -5.58 -6.23
N GLY A 130 -7.10 -4.64 -5.87
CA GLY A 130 -8.36 -4.42 -6.59
C GLY A 130 -8.14 -4.04 -8.06
N GLN A 131 -7.15 -3.19 -8.34
CA GLN A 131 -6.79 -2.82 -9.70
C GLN A 131 -6.27 -4.01 -10.52
N ALA A 132 -5.48 -4.90 -9.93
CA ALA A 132 -5.04 -6.13 -10.59
C ALA A 132 -6.23 -7.07 -10.92
N ILE A 133 -7.19 -7.20 -9.99
CA ILE A 133 -8.41 -8.00 -10.20
C ILE A 133 -9.27 -7.39 -11.32
N GLU A 134 -9.44 -6.06 -11.33
CA GLU A 134 -10.15 -5.35 -12.38
C GLU A 134 -9.50 -5.53 -13.76
N ASP A 135 -8.17 -5.52 -13.85
CA ASP A 135 -7.46 -5.78 -15.10
C ASP A 135 -7.82 -7.16 -15.67
N ALA A 136 -7.72 -8.20 -14.82
CA ALA A 136 -8.03 -9.56 -15.21
C ALA A 136 -9.49 -9.69 -15.66
N PHE A 137 -10.41 -9.09 -14.91
CA PHE A 137 -11.84 -9.09 -15.25
C PHE A 137 -12.10 -8.38 -16.59
N VAL A 138 -11.54 -7.18 -16.81
CA VAL A 138 -11.76 -6.43 -18.05
C VAL A 138 -11.16 -7.19 -19.24
N LEU A 139 -9.97 -7.76 -19.10
CA LEU A 139 -9.34 -8.51 -20.16
C LEU A 139 -10.14 -9.77 -20.52
N ASP A 140 -10.61 -10.53 -19.53
CA ASP A 140 -11.50 -11.69 -19.72
C ASP A 140 -12.77 -11.30 -20.50
N ARG A 141 -13.45 -10.22 -20.09
CA ARG A 141 -14.67 -9.76 -20.76
C ARG A 141 -14.43 -9.30 -22.19
N LEU A 142 -13.32 -8.63 -22.46
CA LEU A 142 -12.97 -8.21 -23.82
C LEU A 142 -12.66 -9.42 -24.72
N PHE A 143 -11.98 -10.45 -24.20
CA PHE A 143 -11.77 -11.69 -24.95
C PHE A 143 -13.07 -12.47 -25.18
N ALA A 144 -13.97 -12.52 -24.19
CA ALA A 144 -15.27 -13.17 -24.33
C ALA A 144 -16.15 -12.52 -25.41
N ILE A 145 -16.06 -11.19 -25.59
CA ILE A 145 -16.79 -10.45 -26.62
C ILE A 145 -16.09 -10.50 -27.99
N GLY A 146 -14.78 -10.29 -28.00
CA GLY A 146 -14.00 -10.12 -29.21
C GLY A 146 -13.60 -11.43 -29.89
N GLY A 147 -13.43 -12.51 -29.11
CA GLY A 147 -12.83 -13.76 -29.57
C GLY A 147 -11.29 -13.73 -29.54
N PRO A 148 -10.62 -14.89 -29.37
CA PRO A 148 -9.16 -14.98 -29.31
C PRO A 148 -8.48 -14.57 -30.63
N GLU A 149 -9.15 -14.72 -31.77
CA GLU A 149 -8.66 -14.33 -33.09
C GLU A 149 -8.47 -12.81 -33.22
N LYS A 150 -9.21 -12.03 -32.41
CA LYS A 150 -9.13 -10.56 -32.36
C LYS A 150 -8.21 -10.05 -31.24
N GLY A 151 -7.24 -10.86 -30.80
CA GLY A 151 -6.36 -10.54 -29.68
C GLY A 151 -5.70 -9.16 -29.76
N LEU A 152 -5.27 -8.69 -30.94
CA LEU A 152 -4.68 -7.35 -31.07
C LEU A 152 -5.69 -6.23 -30.69
N SER A 153 -6.90 -6.26 -31.27
CA SER A 153 -7.92 -5.24 -30.95
C SER A 153 -8.44 -5.37 -29.51
N VAL A 154 -8.47 -6.58 -28.95
CA VAL A 154 -8.80 -6.81 -27.53
C VAL A 154 -7.78 -6.14 -26.62
N LEU A 155 -6.48 -6.31 -26.91
CA LEU A 155 -5.42 -5.71 -26.11
C LEU A 155 -5.35 -4.18 -26.28
N GLU A 156 -5.67 -3.65 -27.46
CA GLU A 156 -5.82 -2.21 -27.68
C GLU A 156 -6.97 -1.63 -26.85
N ALA A 157 -8.13 -2.32 -26.81
CA ALA A 157 -9.27 -1.93 -25.99
C ALA A 157 -8.94 -1.99 -24.48
N TYR A 158 -8.29 -3.07 -24.03
CA TYR A 158 -7.80 -3.21 -22.67
C TYR A 158 -6.89 -2.05 -22.29
N ASN A 159 -5.89 -1.75 -23.13
CA ASN A 159 -4.96 -0.63 -22.92
C ASN A 159 -5.71 0.70 -22.82
N HIS A 160 -6.66 0.97 -23.72
CA HIS A 160 -7.41 2.22 -23.73
C HIS A 160 -8.20 2.45 -22.43
N VAL A 161 -8.81 1.39 -21.90
CA VAL A 161 -9.65 1.47 -20.69
C VAL A 161 -8.78 1.46 -19.43
N ARG A 162 -7.90 0.47 -19.30
CA ARG A 162 -7.19 0.20 -18.04
C ARG A 162 -6.00 1.11 -17.82
N GLN A 163 -5.30 1.56 -18.86
CA GLN A 163 -4.17 2.49 -18.69
C GLN A 163 -4.60 3.80 -18.04
N ARG A 164 -5.70 4.39 -18.51
CA ARG A 164 -6.22 5.66 -17.97
C ARG A 164 -6.69 5.51 -16.53
N TYR A 165 -7.39 4.42 -16.24
CA TYR A 165 -7.95 4.19 -14.91
C TYR A 165 -6.87 3.81 -13.89
N GLY A 166 -6.00 2.84 -14.22
CA GLY A 166 -4.87 2.45 -13.38
C GLY A 166 -3.95 3.63 -13.07
N TYR A 167 -3.62 4.46 -14.06
CA TYR A 167 -2.84 5.68 -13.86
C TYR A 167 -3.51 6.64 -12.87
N LYS A 168 -4.83 6.86 -13.00
CA LYS A 168 -5.58 7.72 -12.09
C LYS A 168 -5.50 7.21 -10.65
N ILE A 169 -5.69 5.91 -10.43
CA ILE A 169 -5.63 5.33 -9.09
C ILE A 169 -4.20 5.37 -8.52
N GLN A 170 -3.19 5.09 -9.35
CA GLN A 170 -1.78 5.22 -8.97
C GLN A 170 -1.46 6.63 -8.48
N ARG A 171 -1.79 7.65 -9.28
CA ARG A 171 -1.58 9.06 -8.91
C ARG A 171 -2.35 9.45 -7.64
N ASN A 172 -3.63 9.07 -7.55
CA ASN A 172 -4.43 9.38 -6.37
C ASN A 172 -3.86 8.70 -5.11
N SER A 173 -3.26 7.52 -5.25
CA SER A 173 -2.61 6.82 -4.14
C SER A 173 -1.35 7.55 -3.68
N HIS A 174 -0.56 8.07 -4.62
CA HIS A 174 0.58 8.93 -4.30
C HIS A 174 0.13 10.22 -3.58
N ASP A 175 -0.84 10.93 -4.16
CA ASP A 175 -1.36 12.18 -3.59
C ASP A 175 -1.97 11.96 -2.19
N GLN A 176 -2.63 10.81 -1.96
CA GLN A 176 -3.15 10.44 -0.64
C GLN A 176 -2.03 10.28 0.41
N GLY A 177 -0.86 9.80 0.00
CA GLY A 177 0.32 9.72 0.85
C GLY A 177 0.88 11.08 1.27
N LEU A 178 0.62 12.14 0.49
CA LEU A 178 1.01 13.51 0.86
C LEU A 178 0.04 14.14 1.86
N TYR A 179 -1.19 13.62 1.95
CA TYR A 179 -2.19 14.09 2.93
C TYR A 179 -2.10 13.38 4.28
N TYR A 180 -1.48 12.20 4.33
CA TYR A 180 -1.19 11.46 5.55
C TYR A 180 0.19 11.84 6.09
#